data_AF-A0A849WK09-F1
#
_entry.id   AF-A0A849WK09-F1
#
_cell.length_a   1.000
_cell.length_b   1.000
_cell.length_c   1.000
_cell.angle_alpha   90.00
_cell.angle_beta   90.00
_cell.angle_gamma   90.00
#
_symmetry.space_group_name_H-M   'P 1'
#
loop_
_entity.id
_entity.type
_entity.pdbx_description
1 polymer ?
#
loop_
_entity_poly.entity_id
_entity_poly.type
_entity_poly.pdbx_seq_one_letter_code
_entity_poly.pdbx_strand_id
1 'polypeptide(L)'
;MVIEDISYNKTVLNARDKYLPSHLDRLFAAVIDFLIFSPFVSLFTSGILSDFKMNALLSDFSNQYSLLFQYVFTVFVLFVSYESLFIYFIAATPGHYFLYQRIESSNLDDGQLSLIRIFFRSIFKFFSFVFLLTPFLEILVNKERRPFYDRITSTRLISLKSISANDELMPAFKDLIQRVSYFVVSFVFVMIGTFFYQMTSSNLFLNSKDHEETMVNGKAVKCNKNLDQYLVQMIDNDVEQAAQQCAKKLSYHDSNKYYFYRFVIENDRVLKLKYLEKICMSHEVSFFCNSNHLQTATENESGKLVTTASNKQEIDSYKSEDFVYYYYQLHQALLEKDAELAMLLFDKIYDDIVWTDKLENQYIKTFLTLEQSQSRKPATSSEKKMKLNYINFKKRLGV
;
A
#
# COMPACT_ATOMS: atom_id res chain seq x y z
N MET A 1 26.04 -45.24 -29.96
CA MET A 1 27.50 -45.36 -29.91
C MET A 1 27.96 -44.65 -28.65
N VAL A 2 28.16 -45.43 -27.58
CA VAL A 2 28.60 -44.92 -26.26
C VAL A 2 30.10 -45.12 -26.24
N ILE A 3 30.86 -44.03 -26.19
CA ILE A 3 32.31 -44.10 -26.02
C ILE A 3 32.54 -44.29 -24.52
N GLU A 4 32.91 -45.50 -24.14
CA GLU A 4 33.41 -45.79 -22.79
C GLU A 4 34.86 -45.30 -22.72
N ASP A 5 35.11 -44.22 -22.00
CA ASP A 5 36.48 -43.79 -21.73
C ASP A 5 37.14 -44.72 -20.70
N ILE A 6 38.05 -45.52 -21.23
CA ILE A 6 38.98 -46.40 -20.53
C ILE A 6 40.14 -45.55 -19.98
N SER A 7 40.12 -45.23 -18.69
CA SER A 7 41.27 -45.40 -17.75
C SER A 7 41.02 -44.67 -16.43
N TYR A 8 39.99 -45.03 -15.68
CA TYR A 8 39.87 -44.57 -14.30
C TYR A 8 40.71 -45.46 -13.39
N ASN A 9 41.97 -45.07 -13.17
CA ASN A 9 42.87 -45.79 -12.28
C ASN A 9 42.36 -45.61 -10.83
N LYS A 10 41.75 -46.67 -10.30
CA LYS A 10 41.03 -46.69 -9.02
C LYS A 10 42.02 -46.67 -7.85
N THR A 11 42.65 -45.53 -7.60
CA THR A 11 43.37 -45.30 -6.35
C THR A 11 42.36 -45.32 -5.20
N VAL A 12 42.50 -46.33 -4.33
CA VAL A 12 41.74 -46.61 -3.11
C VAL A 12 42.05 -45.55 -2.04
N LEU A 13 41.86 -44.29 -2.39
CA LEU A 13 41.56 -43.22 -1.44
C LEU A 13 40.11 -43.43 -1.02
N ASN A 14 39.85 -43.46 0.29
CA ASN A 14 38.52 -43.61 0.89
C ASN A 14 37.45 -42.96 0.00
N ALA A 15 36.61 -43.80 -0.64
CA ALA A 15 35.71 -43.40 -1.73
C ALA A 15 34.67 -42.33 -1.32
N ARG A 16 34.61 -41.97 -0.04
CA ARG A 16 33.71 -40.96 0.54
C ARG A 16 34.15 -39.51 0.29
N ASP A 17 35.45 -39.23 0.19
CA ASP A 17 35.93 -37.83 0.13
C ASP A 17 36.17 -37.33 -1.31
N LYS A 18 36.22 -38.22 -2.29
CA LYS A 18 36.51 -37.87 -3.70
C LYS A 18 35.38 -37.17 -4.46
N TYR A 19 34.19 -37.03 -3.87
CA TYR A 19 32.99 -36.56 -4.56
C TYR A 19 32.30 -35.38 -3.87
N LEU A 20 33.00 -34.61 -3.03
CA LEU A 20 32.41 -33.40 -2.47
C LEU A 20 32.38 -32.29 -3.55
N PRO A 21 31.20 -31.76 -3.91
CA PRO A 21 31.11 -30.69 -4.89
C PRO A 21 31.83 -29.41 -4.44
N SER A 22 32.38 -28.69 -5.43
CA SER A 22 33.00 -27.39 -5.20
C SER A 22 31.98 -26.37 -4.70
N HIS A 23 32.44 -25.40 -3.90
CA HIS A 23 31.58 -24.33 -3.38
C HIS A 23 31.02 -23.47 -4.52
N LEU A 24 31.86 -23.16 -5.52
CA LEU A 24 31.49 -22.38 -6.68
C LEU A 24 30.45 -23.11 -7.53
N ASP A 25 30.63 -24.41 -7.75
CA ASP A 25 29.65 -25.19 -8.52
C ASP A 25 28.27 -25.16 -7.85
N ARG A 26 28.18 -25.22 -6.53
CA ARG A 26 26.87 -25.11 -5.84
C ARG A 26 26.24 -23.73 -5.99
N LEU A 27 27.05 -22.67 -5.95
CA LEU A 27 26.59 -21.31 -6.17
C LEU A 27 26.08 -21.15 -7.61
N PHE A 28 26.85 -21.61 -8.60
CA PHE A 28 26.45 -21.59 -10.00
C PHE A 28 25.20 -22.44 -10.24
N ALA A 29 25.07 -23.60 -9.60
CA ALA A 29 23.86 -24.41 -9.65
C ALA A 29 22.65 -23.61 -9.17
N ALA A 30 22.77 -22.91 -8.03
CA ALA A 30 21.70 -22.08 -7.50
C ALA A 30 21.34 -20.89 -8.41
N VAL A 31 22.34 -20.26 -9.06
CA VAL A 31 22.12 -19.18 -10.04
C VAL A 31 21.41 -19.72 -11.29
N ILE A 32 21.82 -20.88 -11.81
CA ILE A 32 21.16 -21.52 -12.96
C ILE A 32 19.72 -21.90 -12.59
N ASP A 33 19.51 -22.50 -11.42
CA ASP A 33 18.18 -22.81 -10.91
C ASP A 33 17.31 -21.55 -10.82
N PHE A 34 17.85 -20.44 -10.31
CA PHE A 34 17.14 -19.17 -10.24
C PHE A 34 16.77 -18.63 -11.63
N LEU A 35 17.69 -18.66 -12.59
CA LEU A 35 17.43 -18.21 -13.96
C LEU A 35 16.34 -19.05 -14.65
N ILE A 36 16.33 -20.37 -14.43
CA ILE A 36 15.32 -21.27 -14.99
C ILE A 36 13.97 -21.09 -14.28
N PHE A 37 13.97 -20.90 -12.96
CA PHE A 37 12.76 -20.83 -12.14
C PHE A 37 12.08 -19.44 -12.20
N SER A 38 12.85 -18.36 -12.37
CA SER A 38 12.34 -16.99 -12.31
C SER A 38 11.23 -16.65 -13.31
N PRO A 39 11.25 -17.11 -14.60
CA PRO A 39 10.17 -16.82 -15.53
C PRO A 39 8.85 -17.46 -15.09
N PHE A 40 8.90 -18.69 -14.54
CA PHE A 40 7.71 -19.37 -14.01
C PHE A 40 7.13 -18.61 -12.83
N VAL A 41 7.96 -18.23 -11.85
CA VAL A 41 7.50 -17.41 -10.72
C VAL A 41 6.88 -16.11 -11.21
N SER A 42 7.52 -15.41 -12.15
CA SER A 42 7.02 -14.14 -12.68
C SER A 42 5.64 -14.28 -13.33
N LEU A 43 5.41 -15.38 -14.06
CA LEU A 43 4.14 -15.65 -14.72
C LEU A 43 3.02 -15.82 -13.70
N PHE A 44 3.22 -16.65 -12.67
CA PHE A 44 2.20 -16.92 -11.64
C PHE A 44 2.00 -15.77 -10.65
N THR A 45 3.01 -14.95 -10.42
CA THR A 45 2.94 -13.83 -9.46
C THR A 45 2.60 -12.49 -10.10
N SER A 46 2.53 -12.41 -11.44
CA SER A 46 2.24 -11.18 -12.19
C SER A 46 0.96 -10.48 -11.74
N GLY A 47 -0.15 -11.22 -11.57
CA GLY A 47 -1.42 -10.68 -11.09
C GLY A 47 -1.31 -10.11 -9.68
N ILE A 48 -0.73 -10.87 -8.76
CA ILE A 48 -0.53 -10.45 -7.36
C ILE A 48 0.32 -9.17 -7.29
N LEU A 49 1.37 -9.09 -8.13
CA LEU A 49 2.23 -7.91 -8.18
C LEU A 49 1.52 -6.69 -8.76
N SER A 50 0.61 -6.88 -9.72
CA SER A 50 -0.24 -5.81 -10.25
C SER A 50 -1.18 -5.26 -9.17
N ASP A 51 -1.85 -6.15 -8.43
CA ASP A 51 -2.73 -5.77 -7.33
C ASP A 51 -1.97 -5.08 -6.21
N PHE A 52 -0.75 -5.56 -5.90
CA PHE A 52 0.13 -4.92 -4.92
C PHE A 52 0.50 -3.50 -5.33
N LYS A 53 0.83 -3.26 -6.61
CA LYS A 53 1.11 -1.92 -7.14
C LYS A 53 -0.11 -1.01 -7.06
N MET A 54 -1.30 -1.51 -7.42
CA MET A 54 -2.54 -0.72 -7.36
C MET A 54 -2.89 -0.35 -5.92
N ASN A 55 -2.77 -1.28 -4.97
CA ASN A 55 -3.04 -1.01 -3.55
C ASN A 55 -2.00 -0.06 -2.93
N ALA A 56 -0.75 -0.13 -3.37
CA ALA A 56 0.28 0.83 -2.97
C ALA A 56 -0.04 2.25 -3.46
N LEU A 57 -0.58 2.40 -4.69
CA LEU A 57 -1.02 3.70 -5.22
C LEU A 57 -2.24 4.26 -4.46
N LEU A 58 -3.20 3.39 -4.10
CA LEU A 58 -4.42 3.79 -3.38
C LEU A 58 -4.22 4.06 -1.88
N SER A 59 -2.99 3.92 -1.37
CA SER A 59 -2.64 4.10 0.05
C SER A 59 -3.47 3.23 1.01
N ASP A 60 -4.03 2.11 0.54
CA ASP A 60 -4.77 1.17 1.37
C ASP A 60 -3.82 0.09 1.92
N PHE A 61 -3.30 0.35 3.12
CA PHE A 61 -2.39 -0.56 3.82
C PHE A 61 -3.07 -1.81 4.38
N SER A 62 -4.41 -1.85 4.46
CA SER A 62 -5.14 -2.94 5.10
C SER A 62 -4.95 -4.28 4.36
N ASN A 63 -4.87 -4.25 3.03
CA ASN A 63 -4.76 -5.43 2.19
C ASN A 63 -3.33 -5.84 1.82
N GLN A 64 -2.33 -5.01 2.14
CA GLN A 64 -0.94 -5.25 1.73
C GLN A 64 -0.35 -6.53 2.33
N TYR A 65 -0.64 -6.82 3.60
CA TYR A 65 -0.16 -8.04 4.26
C TYR A 65 -0.75 -9.32 3.66
N SER A 66 -2.03 -9.27 3.29
CA SER A 66 -2.72 -10.41 2.65
C SER A 66 -2.09 -10.72 1.29
N LEU A 67 -1.86 -9.70 0.46
CA LEU A 67 -1.20 -9.85 -0.83
C LEU A 67 0.26 -10.31 -0.71
N LEU A 68 1.01 -9.78 0.26
CA LEU A 68 2.38 -10.20 0.52
C LEU A 68 2.42 -11.68 0.93
N PHE A 69 1.52 -12.09 1.84
CA PHE A 69 1.40 -13.49 2.25
C PHE A 69 1.05 -14.38 1.07
N GLN A 70 0.07 -13.99 0.25
CA GLN A 70 -0.31 -14.70 -0.96
C GLN A 70 0.86 -14.84 -1.93
N TYR A 71 1.62 -13.76 -2.16
CA TYR A 71 2.83 -13.79 -2.99
C TYR A 71 3.85 -14.79 -2.46
N VAL A 72 4.24 -14.69 -1.18
CA VAL A 72 5.24 -15.58 -0.57
C VAL A 72 4.76 -17.04 -0.58
N PHE A 73 3.48 -17.26 -0.31
CA PHE A 73 2.88 -18.59 -0.33
C PHE A 73 2.87 -19.20 -1.74
N THR A 74 2.51 -18.43 -2.77
CA THR A 74 2.58 -18.89 -4.17
C THR A 74 4.01 -19.25 -4.57
N VAL A 75 4.99 -18.40 -4.24
CA VAL A 75 6.41 -18.69 -4.51
C VAL A 75 6.87 -19.95 -3.77
N PHE A 76 6.47 -20.11 -2.51
CA PHE A 76 6.77 -21.29 -1.70
C PHE A 76 6.25 -22.58 -2.36
N VAL A 77 4.97 -22.62 -2.73
CA VAL A 77 4.37 -23.80 -3.37
C VAL A 77 5.07 -24.13 -4.68
N LEU A 78 5.28 -23.12 -5.55
CA LEU A 78 5.97 -23.32 -6.83
C LEU A 78 7.40 -23.84 -6.63
N PHE A 79 8.14 -23.29 -5.67
CA PHE A 79 9.53 -23.67 -5.41
C PHE A 79 9.61 -25.10 -4.88
N VAL A 80 8.79 -25.44 -3.87
CA VAL A 80 8.79 -26.77 -3.27
C VAL A 80 8.35 -27.83 -4.28
N SER A 81 7.30 -27.56 -5.07
CA SER A 81 6.85 -28.47 -6.12
C SER A 81 7.90 -28.65 -7.21
N TYR A 82 8.50 -27.57 -7.70
CA TYR A 82 9.56 -27.60 -8.71
C TYR A 82 10.76 -28.43 -8.24
N GLU A 83 11.36 -28.08 -7.11
CA GLU A 83 12.53 -28.80 -6.57
C GLU A 83 12.19 -30.28 -6.31
N SER A 84 11.05 -30.56 -5.69
CA SER A 84 10.70 -31.93 -5.33
C SER A 84 10.47 -32.81 -6.55
N LEU A 85 9.85 -32.29 -7.62
CA LEU A 85 9.65 -33.03 -8.86
C LEU A 85 10.99 -33.35 -9.54
N PHE A 86 11.87 -32.35 -9.69
CA PHE A 86 13.17 -32.55 -10.34
C PHE A 86 14.06 -33.53 -9.55
N ILE A 87 14.10 -33.40 -8.22
CA ILE A 87 14.88 -34.31 -7.39
C ILE A 87 14.26 -35.72 -7.41
N TYR A 88 12.93 -35.86 -7.44
CA TYR A 88 12.30 -37.17 -7.50
C TYR A 88 12.64 -37.92 -8.80
N PHE A 89 12.57 -37.26 -9.96
CA PHE A 89 12.80 -37.91 -11.26
C PHE A 89 14.29 -37.99 -11.67
N ILE A 90 15.06 -36.94 -11.38
CA ILE A 90 16.44 -36.79 -11.89
C ILE A 90 17.48 -36.97 -10.76
N ALA A 91 17.04 -37.04 -9.50
CA ALA A 91 17.91 -37.01 -8.32
C ALA A 91 18.81 -35.76 -8.26
N ALA A 92 18.43 -34.68 -8.94
CA ALA A 92 19.13 -33.41 -8.97
C ALA A 92 18.13 -32.29 -9.32
N THR A 93 18.40 -31.06 -8.87
CA THR A 93 17.72 -29.89 -9.43
C THR A 93 18.33 -29.57 -10.80
N PRO A 94 17.66 -28.81 -11.68
CA PRO A 94 18.19 -28.54 -13.01
C PRO A 94 19.60 -27.94 -13.02
N GLY A 95 19.88 -26.94 -12.18
CA GLY A 95 21.21 -26.34 -12.04
C GLY A 95 22.27 -27.32 -11.53
N HIS A 96 21.91 -28.16 -10.55
CA HIS A 96 22.81 -29.22 -10.06
C HIS A 96 23.06 -30.27 -11.16
N TYR A 97 22.03 -30.62 -11.92
CA TYR A 97 22.12 -31.55 -13.04
C TYR A 97 23.07 -31.04 -14.13
N PHE A 98 22.95 -29.76 -14.53
CA PHE A 98 23.86 -29.12 -15.49
C PHE A 98 25.33 -29.15 -15.05
N LEU A 99 25.59 -29.09 -13.74
CA LEU A 99 26.93 -29.15 -13.18
C LEU A 99 27.38 -30.55 -12.79
N TYR A 100 26.66 -31.59 -13.23
CA TYR A 100 26.95 -33.00 -12.95
C TYR A 100 26.99 -33.30 -11.44
N GLN A 101 26.06 -32.72 -10.70
CA GLN A 101 25.87 -32.96 -9.27
C GLN A 101 24.58 -33.75 -9.05
N ARG A 102 24.58 -34.64 -8.06
CA ARG A 102 23.46 -35.51 -7.73
C ARG A 102 23.22 -35.51 -6.23
N ILE A 103 21.96 -35.59 -5.84
CA ILE A 103 21.53 -35.76 -4.46
C ILE A 103 21.36 -37.26 -4.20
N GLU A 104 21.93 -37.73 -3.10
CA GLU A 104 21.84 -39.11 -2.62
C GLU A 104 21.42 -39.13 -1.15
N SER A 105 20.98 -40.30 -0.68
CA SER A 105 20.87 -40.54 0.77
C SER A 105 22.26 -40.49 1.41
N SER A 106 22.34 -39.94 2.63
CA SER A 106 23.58 -39.99 3.42
C SER A 106 23.95 -41.42 3.80
N ASN A 107 22.95 -42.27 4.03
CA ASN A 107 23.11 -43.68 4.33
C ASN A 107 23.10 -44.46 3.01
N LEU A 108 24.20 -45.17 2.73
CA LEU A 108 24.36 -45.97 1.51
C LEU A 108 23.32 -47.10 1.43
N ASP A 109 22.89 -47.60 2.59
CA ASP A 109 21.96 -48.73 2.69
C ASP A 109 20.49 -48.34 2.42
N ASP A 110 20.16 -47.05 2.53
CA ASP A 110 18.79 -46.54 2.35
C ASP A 110 18.32 -46.57 0.88
N GLY A 111 19.23 -46.80 -0.09
CA GLY A 111 18.88 -46.89 -1.50
C GLY A 111 18.31 -45.58 -2.08
N GLN A 112 17.15 -45.68 -2.76
CA GLN A 112 16.51 -44.54 -3.42
C GLN A 112 15.96 -43.53 -2.40
N LEU A 113 16.02 -42.22 -2.73
CA LEU A 113 15.49 -41.16 -1.88
C LEU A 113 13.97 -41.26 -1.75
N SER A 114 13.48 -41.37 -0.52
CA SER A 114 12.05 -41.26 -0.22
C SER A 114 11.51 -39.89 -0.63
N LEU A 115 10.33 -39.87 -1.28
CA LEU A 115 9.63 -38.65 -1.70
C LEU A 115 9.40 -37.69 -0.51
N ILE A 116 9.07 -38.23 0.67
CA ILE A 116 8.87 -37.44 1.88
C ILE A 116 10.15 -36.70 2.27
N ARG A 117 11.31 -37.36 2.22
CA ARG A 117 12.61 -36.72 2.51
C ARG A 117 12.91 -35.61 1.52
N ILE A 118 12.64 -35.84 0.23
CA ILE A 118 12.80 -34.84 -0.83
C ILE A 118 11.90 -33.62 -0.58
N PHE A 119 10.63 -33.85 -0.27
CA PHE A 119 9.66 -32.79 -0.01
C PHE A 119 10.08 -31.92 1.18
N PHE A 120 10.43 -32.53 2.32
CA PHE A 120 10.92 -31.78 3.48
C PHE A 120 12.23 -31.06 3.18
N ARG A 121 13.12 -31.65 2.38
CA ARG A 121 14.38 -31.01 1.97
C ARG A 121 14.09 -29.71 1.22
N SER A 122 13.16 -29.74 0.26
CA SER A 122 12.74 -28.56 -0.50
C SER A 122 12.13 -27.48 0.40
N ILE A 123 11.32 -27.87 1.40
CA ILE A 123 10.75 -26.94 2.40
C ILE A 123 11.86 -26.25 3.20
N PHE A 124 12.77 -27.03 3.80
CA PHE A 124 13.86 -26.45 4.60
C PHE A 124 14.83 -25.63 3.75
N LYS A 125 15.05 -26.00 2.48
CA LYS A 125 15.81 -25.20 1.52
C LYS A 125 15.11 -23.87 1.23
N PHE A 126 13.78 -23.84 1.09
CA PHE A 126 13.04 -22.58 0.91
C PHE A 126 13.19 -21.65 2.12
N PHE A 127 12.98 -22.17 3.34
CA PHE A 127 13.20 -21.38 4.55
C PHE A 127 14.64 -20.85 4.63
N SER A 128 15.62 -21.63 4.17
CA SER A 128 17.01 -21.19 4.09
C SER A 128 17.22 -19.95 3.20
N PHE A 129 16.45 -19.81 2.11
CA PHE A 129 16.45 -18.61 1.28
C PHE A 129 15.77 -17.43 1.99
N VAL A 130 14.64 -17.67 2.66
CA VAL A 130 13.91 -16.64 3.42
C VAL A 130 14.79 -16.05 4.53
N PHE A 131 15.58 -16.87 5.22
CA PHE A 131 16.54 -16.44 6.25
C PHE A 131 17.89 -15.97 5.68
N LEU A 132 17.87 -15.22 4.57
CA LEU A 132 19.03 -14.54 3.97
C LEU A 132 20.24 -15.43 3.69
N LEU A 133 20.03 -16.62 3.11
CA LEU A 133 21.10 -17.52 2.69
C LEU A 133 22.02 -17.99 3.84
N THR A 134 21.63 -17.80 5.11
CA THR A 134 22.42 -18.25 6.28
C THR A 134 22.89 -19.71 6.15
N PRO A 135 22.07 -20.66 5.65
CA PRO A 135 22.49 -22.05 5.50
C PRO A 135 23.46 -22.32 4.34
N PHE A 136 23.59 -21.39 3.38
CA PHE A 136 24.65 -21.45 2.38
C PHE A 136 26.01 -21.08 3.00
N LEU A 137 26.03 -20.19 3.98
CA LEU A 137 27.24 -19.83 4.71
C LEU A 137 27.75 -21.01 5.55
N GLU A 138 26.84 -21.84 6.06
CA GLU A 138 27.19 -23.05 6.81
C GLU A 138 27.98 -24.08 5.99
N ILE A 139 27.74 -24.16 4.67
CA ILE A 139 28.49 -25.08 3.77
C ILE A 139 30.00 -24.81 3.84
N LEU A 140 30.40 -23.58 4.17
CA LEU A 140 31.79 -23.14 4.18
C LEU A 140 32.49 -23.47 5.51
N VAL A 141 31.71 -23.66 6.57
CA VAL A 141 32.19 -24.02 7.92
C VAL A 141 32.23 -25.54 8.10
N ASN A 142 31.24 -26.26 7.57
CA ASN A 142 31.15 -27.70 7.76
C ASN A 142 32.17 -28.45 6.88
N LYS A 143 33.00 -29.31 7.49
CA LYS A 143 33.98 -30.17 6.78
C LYS A 143 33.32 -31.07 5.75
N GLU A 144 32.12 -31.57 6.03
CA GLU A 144 31.36 -32.41 5.10
C GLU A 144 30.67 -31.59 3.99
N ARG A 145 30.78 -30.26 4.04
CA ARG A 145 30.08 -29.31 3.15
C ARG A 145 28.58 -29.61 3.08
N ARG A 146 27.94 -30.06 4.15
CA ARG A 146 26.50 -30.35 4.16
C ARG A 146 25.72 -29.16 4.74
N PRO A 147 24.81 -28.55 3.98
CA PRO A 147 23.94 -27.51 4.51
C PRO A 147 22.96 -28.08 5.55
N PHE A 148 22.40 -27.21 6.38
CA PHE A 148 21.40 -27.54 7.40
C PHE A 148 20.27 -28.45 6.91
N TYR A 149 19.64 -28.11 5.79
CA TYR A 149 18.51 -28.86 5.23
C TYR A 149 18.90 -30.27 4.74
N ASP A 150 20.13 -30.45 4.26
CA ASP A 150 20.64 -31.77 3.87
C ASP A 150 20.88 -32.65 5.10
N ARG A 151 21.39 -32.07 6.20
CA ARG A 151 21.58 -32.81 7.46
C ARG A 151 20.27 -33.27 8.09
N ILE A 152 19.26 -32.40 8.17
CA ILE A 152 17.94 -32.77 8.72
C ILE A 152 17.32 -33.92 7.93
N THR A 153 17.41 -33.85 6.61
CA THR A 153 16.80 -34.84 5.72
C THR A 153 17.68 -36.07 5.47
N SER A 154 18.85 -36.12 6.09
CA SER A 154 19.85 -37.18 5.87
C SER A 154 20.15 -37.38 4.38
N THR A 155 20.21 -36.28 3.63
CA THR A 155 20.60 -36.26 2.22
C THR A 155 21.99 -35.66 2.07
N ARG A 156 22.65 -35.93 0.95
CA ARG A 156 23.95 -35.37 0.62
C ARG A 156 24.01 -35.06 -0.86
N LEU A 157 24.69 -33.97 -1.19
CA LEU A 157 25.02 -33.63 -2.57
C LEU A 157 26.41 -34.16 -2.91
N ILE A 158 26.49 -34.95 -3.97
CA ILE A 158 27.73 -35.49 -4.53
C ILE A 158 28.00 -34.87 -5.90
N SER A 159 29.28 -34.69 -6.22
CA SER A 159 29.74 -34.32 -7.56
C SER A 159 30.12 -35.57 -8.34
N LEU A 160 29.69 -35.68 -9.59
CA LEU A 160 30.14 -36.73 -10.51
C LEU A 160 31.44 -36.34 -11.22
N LYS A 161 31.84 -35.06 -11.15
CA LYS A 161 33.14 -34.59 -11.68
C LYS A 161 34.25 -34.99 -10.71
N SER A 162 35.36 -35.49 -11.24
CA SER A 162 36.59 -35.69 -10.46
C SER A 162 37.19 -34.32 -10.13
N ILE A 163 36.96 -33.86 -8.90
CA ILE A 163 37.49 -32.58 -8.45
C ILE A 163 38.95 -32.76 -8.04
N SER A 164 39.83 -31.88 -8.51
CA SER A 164 41.22 -31.85 -8.08
C SER A 164 41.29 -31.47 -6.60
N ALA A 165 42.16 -32.13 -5.84
CA ALA A 165 42.32 -31.93 -4.39
C ALA A 165 42.68 -30.48 -3.95
N ASN A 166 42.91 -29.56 -4.89
CA ASN A 166 43.33 -28.18 -4.62
C ASN A 166 42.18 -27.18 -4.47
N ASP A 167 40.92 -27.63 -4.45
CA ASP A 167 39.74 -26.77 -4.23
C ASP A 167 39.50 -26.44 -2.74
N GLU A 168 40.57 -26.25 -1.98
CA GLU A 168 40.49 -25.73 -0.63
C GLU A 168 40.30 -24.22 -0.66
N LEU A 169 39.16 -23.78 -0.13
CA LEU A 169 38.86 -22.36 0.03
C LEU A 169 39.95 -21.69 0.88
N MET A 170 40.54 -20.59 0.37
CA MET A 170 41.55 -19.81 1.10
C MET A 170 41.07 -19.52 2.53
N PRO A 171 41.93 -19.72 3.56
CA PRO A 171 41.54 -19.55 4.96
C PRO A 171 41.03 -18.13 5.27
N ALA A 172 41.58 -17.12 4.60
CA ALA A 172 41.11 -15.73 4.71
C ALA A 172 39.65 -15.55 4.26
N PHE A 173 39.23 -16.28 3.22
CA PHE A 173 37.85 -16.21 2.74
C PHE A 173 36.88 -16.88 3.72
N LYS A 174 37.30 -17.98 4.36
CA LYS A 174 36.51 -18.63 5.43
C LYS A 174 36.21 -17.68 6.60
N ASP A 175 37.22 -16.94 7.06
CA ASP A 175 37.05 -15.95 8.13
C ASP A 175 36.12 -14.80 7.69
N LEU A 176 36.29 -14.28 6.46
CA LEU A 176 35.40 -13.26 5.91
C LEU A 176 33.93 -13.73 5.87
N ILE A 177 33.69 -14.91 5.32
CA ILE A 177 32.36 -15.53 5.24
C ILE A 177 31.75 -15.67 6.64
N GLN A 178 32.53 -16.14 7.60
CA GLN A 178 32.06 -16.32 8.97
C GLN A 178 31.64 -14.97 9.58
N ARG A 179 32.45 -13.91 9.42
CA ARG A 179 32.10 -12.56 9.89
C ARG A 179 30.86 -12.00 9.21
N VAL A 180 30.75 -12.16 7.88
CA VAL A 180 29.57 -11.76 7.12
C VAL A 180 28.34 -12.53 7.59
N SER A 181 28.46 -13.83 7.88
CA SER A 181 27.37 -14.64 8.39
C SER A 181 26.87 -14.16 9.75
N TYR A 182 27.77 -13.83 10.67
CA TYR A 182 27.39 -13.25 11.96
C TYR A 182 26.72 -11.89 11.81
N PHE A 183 27.25 -11.04 10.92
CA PHE A 183 26.63 -9.76 10.63
C PHE A 183 25.21 -9.91 10.08
N VAL A 184 25.00 -10.80 9.10
CA VAL A 184 23.68 -11.06 8.50
C VAL A 184 22.71 -11.60 9.56
N VAL A 185 23.14 -12.57 10.38
CA VAL A 185 22.30 -13.11 11.46
C VAL A 185 21.93 -12.01 12.46
N SER A 186 22.88 -11.21 12.93
CA SER A 186 22.60 -10.08 13.82
C SER A 186 21.65 -9.07 13.20
N PHE A 187 21.83 -8.74 11.92
CA PHE A 187 20.94 -7.83 11.19
C PHE A 187 19.51 -8.37 11.11
N VAL A 188 19.33 -9.67 10.86
CA VAL A 188 18.00 -10.32 10.88
C VAL A 188 17.34 -10.18 12.26
N PHE A 189 18.08 -10.41 13.35
CA PHE A 189 17.54 -10.24 14.71
C PHE A 189 17.13 -8.78 14.99
N VAL A 190 17.88 -7.80 14.51
CA VAL A 190 17.52 -6.37 14.63
C VAL A 190 16.26 -6.06 13.81
N MET A 191 16.15 -6.58 12.59
CA MET A 191 14.94 -6.41 11.75
C MET A 191 13.70 -7.06 12.38
N ILE A 192 13.84 -8.25 12.95
CA ILE A 192 12.76 -8.91 13.68
C ILE A 192 12.39 -8.11 14.94
N GLY A 193 13.38 -7.66 15.72
CA GLY A 193 13.16 -6.86 16.93
C GLY A 193 12.47 -5.53 16.64
N THR A 194 12.86 -4.83 15.58
CA THR A 194 12.21 -3.58 15.14
C THR A 194 10.79 -3.83 14.65
N PHE A 195 10.53 -4.92 13.93
CA PHE A 195 9.19 -5.32 13.53
C PHE A 195 8.29 -5.60 14.75
N PHE A 196 8.74 -6.39 15.72
CA PHE A 196 7.99 -6.65 16.94
C PHE A 196 7.77 -5.38 17.76
N TYR A 197 8.76 -4.50 17.84
CA TYR A 197 8.63 -3.20 18.49
C TYR A 197 7.56 -2.33 17.81
N GLN A 198 7.56 -2.26 16.48
CA GLN A 198 6.57 -1.51 15.71
C GLN A 198 5.16 -2.11 15.86
N MET A 199 5.02 -3.43 15.81
CA MET A 199 3.76 -4.13 16.02
C MET A 199 3.18 -3.84 17.42
N THR A 200 4.03 -3.92 18.44
CA THR A 200 3.63 -3.72 19.84
C THR A 200 3.33 -2.24 20.12
N SER A 201 4.16 -1.32 19.63
CA SER A 201 3.92 0.12 19.80
C SER A 201 2.68 0.61 19.05
N SER A 202 2.38 0.08 17.87
CA SER A 202 1.16 0.41 17.13
C SER A 202 -0.10 -0.03 17.89
N ASN A 203 -0.09 -1.22 18.48
CA ASN A 203 -1.18 -1.70 19.33
C ASN A 203 -1.32 -0.87 20.63
N LEU A 204 -0.19 -0.42 21.19
CA LEU A 204 -0.18 0.40 22.40
C LEU A 204 -0.70 1.83 22.12
N PHE A 205 -0.41 2.40 20.94
CA PHE A 205 -0.96 3.67 20.48
C PHE A 205 -2.45 3.61 20.12
N LEU A 206 -2.96 2.45 19.70
CA LEU A 206 -4.40 2.25 19.47
C LEU A 206 -5.18 2.14 20.78
N ASN A 207 -4.57 1.58 21.83
CA ASN A 207 -5.20 1.47 23.15
C ASN A 207 -5.05 2.74 24.00
N SER A 208 -4.04 3.58 23.78
CA SER A 208 -3.89 4.85 24.53
C SER A 208 -4.79 5.98 24.01
N LYS A 209 -5.47 5.77 22.87
CA LYS A 209 -6.52 6.64 22.33
C LYS A 209 -7.94 6.24 22.79
N ASP A 210 -8.06 5.57 23.93
CA ASP A 210 -9.33 5.51 24.68
C ASP A 210 -9.60 6.89 25.31
N HIS A 211 -9.88 7.85 24.45
CA HIS A 211 -10.66 9.04 24.76
C HIS A 211 -12.07 8.59 25.11
N GLU A 212 -12.47 8.86 26.36
CA GLU A 212 -13.84 8.86 26.89
C GLU A 212 -14.93 8.45 25.90
N GLU A 213 -15.29 7.17 25.97
CA GLU A 213 -16.45 6.63 25.27
C GLU A 213 -17.72 7.27 25.84
N THR A 214 -18.37 8.12 25.06
CA THR A 214 -19.74 8.55 25.34
C THR A 214 -20.71 7.47 24.89
N MET A 215 -21.52 6.96 25.83
CA MET A 215 -22.56 5.98 25.54
C MET A 215 -23.82 6.67 25.01
N VAL A 216 -24.31 6.21 23.86
CA VAL A 216 -25.55 6.67 23.25
C VAL A 216 -26.38 5.44 22.93
N ASN A 217 -27.58 5.33 23.51
CA ASN A 217 -28.45 4.16 23.37
C ASN A 217 -27.75 2.83 23.72
N GLY A 218 -26.87 2.84 24.73
CA GLY A 218 -26.14 1.65 25.17
C GLY A 218 -25.03 1.16 24.23
N LYS A 219 -24.72 1.90 23.16
CA LYS A 219 -23.57 1.64 22.29
C LYS A 219 -22.54 2.75 22.47
N ALA A 220 -21.29 2.37 22.66
CA ALA A 220 -20.16 3.29 22.74
C ALA A 220 -19.88 3.85 21.34
N VAL A 221 -19.96 5.18 21.18
CA VAL A 221 -19.62 5.85 19.92
C VAL A 221 -18.24 6.46 20.05
N LYS A 222 -17.27 5.97 19.26
CA LYS A 222 -15.88 6.48 19.27
C LYS A 222 -15.75 7.72 18.40
N CYS A 223 -15.43 8.86 19.02
CA CYS A 223 -15.26 10.14 18.33
C CYS A 223 -13.79 10.36 17.88
N ASN A 224 -13.33 9.63 16.88
CA ASN A 224 -11.91 9.60 16.46
C ASN A 224 -11.48 10.61 15.38
N LYS A 225 -12.41 11.39 14.81
CA LYS A 225 -12.15 12.37 13.75
C LYS A 225 -12.09 13.81 14.26
N ASN A 226 -11.48 14.70 13.47
CA ASN A 226 -11.50 16.14 13.76
C ASN A 226 -12.92 16.70 13.58
N LEU A 227 -13.25 17.78 14.30
CA LEU A 227 -14.57 18.43 14.25
C LEU A 227 -15.03 18.75 12.82
N ASP A 228 -14.11 19.24 11.98
CA ASP A 228 -14.38 19.61 10.59
C ASP A 228 -14.83 18.38 9.76
N GLN A 229 -14.26 17.20 10.03
CA GLN A 229 -14.67 15.96 9.35
C GLN A 229 -16.06 15.49 9.79
N TYR A 230 -16.43 15.68 11.06
CA TYR A 230 -17.79 15.37 11.52
C TYR A 230 -18.83 16.35 10.95
N LEU A 231 -18.48 17.62 10.82
CA LEU A 231 -19.35 18.62 10.20
C LEU A 231 -19.59 18.30 8.73
N VAL A 232 -18.55 17.93 7.98
CA VAL A 232 -18.72 17.47 6.59
C VAL A 232 -19.57 16.20 6.53
N GLN A 233 -19.37 15.23 7.42
CA GLN A 233 -20.21 14.03 7.46
C GLN A 233 -21.68 14.31 7.78
N MET A 234 -21.99 15.34 8.57
CA MET A 234 -23.38 15.77 8.81
C MET A 234 -24.01 16.47 7.63
N ILE A 235 -23.20 17.20 6.86
CA ILE A 235 -23.66 17.90 5.67
C ILE A 235 -23.91 16.89 4.54
N ASP A 236 -22.99 15.93 4.34
CA ASP A 236 -23.06 14.95 3.26
C ASP A 236 -24.09 13.85 3.48
N ASN A 237 -24.39 13.47 4.73
CA ASN A 237 -25.33 12.41 5.05
C ASN A 237 -26.39 12.93 6.04
N ASP A 238 -27.66 12.73 5.71
CA ASP A 238 -28.80 12.98 6.59
C ASP A 238 -28.64 12.19 7.91
N VAL A 239 -28.08 12.89 8.91
CA VAL A 239 -28.20 12.64 10.36
C VAL A 239 -27.78 11.24 10.82
N GLU A 240 -26.47 10.97 10.84
CA GLU A 240 -25.92 9.97 11.74
C GLU A 240 -25.86 10.60 13.16
N GLN A 241 -26.77 10.21 14.05
CA GLN A 241 -26.84 10.72 15.45
C GLN A 241 -25.47 10.64 16.17
N ALA A 242 -24.66 9.65 15.81
CA ALA A 242 -23.28 9.47 16.26
C ALA A 242 -22.38 10.67 15.90
N ALA A 243 -22.43 11.13 14.64
CA ALA A 243 -21.65 12.30 14.21
C ALA A 243 -22.10 13.55 14.97
N GLN A 244 -23.42 13.73 15.17
CA GLN A 244 -23.99 14.88 15.90
C GLN A 244 -23.45 15.00 17.31
N GLN A 245 -23.43 13.88 18.05
CA GLN A 245 -22.94 13.87 19.41
C GLN A 245 -21.43 14.07 19.50
N CYS A 246 -20.66 13.50 18.55
CA CYS A 246 -19.22 13.69 18.49
C CYS A 246 -18.85 15.15 18.20
N ALA A 247 -19.50 15.79 17.22
CA ALA A 247 -19.24 17.19 16.94
C ALA A 247 -19.71 18.10 18.06
N LYS A 248 -20.85 17.80 18.72
CA LYS A 248 -21.31 18.55 19.90
C LYS A 248 -20.23 18.58 20.98
N LYS A 249 -19.67 17.40 21.32
CA LYS A 249 -18.61 17.27 22.33
C LYS A 249 -17.37 18.06 21.96
N LEU A 250 -16.89 17.91 20.72
CA LEU A 250 -15.70 18.60 20.23
C LEU A 250 -15.89 20.12 20.11
N SER A 251 -17.11 20.57 19.81
CA SER A 251 -17.41 21.99 19.62
C SER A 251 -17.36 22.81 20.91
N TYR A 252 -17.59 22.20 22.09
CA TYR A 252 -17.52 22.92 23.37
C TYR A 252 -16.14 23.50 23.68
N HIS A 253 -15.08 22.96 23.09
CA HIS A 253 -13.71 23.42 23.31
C HIS A 253 -13.29 24.57 22.40
N ASP A 254 -14.05 24.88 21.35
CA ASP A 254 -13.75 25.93 20.38
C ASP A 254 -14.99 26.80 20.15
N SER A 255 -14.98 27.99 20.75
CA SER A 255 -16.15 28.88 20.74
C SER A 255 -16.60 29.28 19.34
N ASN A 256 -15.69 29.37 18.35
CA ASN A 256 -16.04 29.72 16.97
C ASN A 256 -16.70 28.54 16.26
N LYS A 257 -16.12 27.36 16.39
CA LYS A 257 -16.68 26.13 15.79
C LYS A 257 -17.99 25.69 16.47
N TYR A 258 -18.22 26.06 17.73
CA TYR A 258 -19.51 25.88 18.41
C TYR A 258 -20.67 26.63 17.74
N TYR A 259 -20.45 27.89 17.37
CA TYR A 259 -21.48 28.66 16.66
C TYR A 259 -21.75 28.08 15.27
N PHE A 260 -20.72 27.61 14.57
CA PHE A 260 -20.87 26.93 13.28
C PHE A 260 -21.62 25.60 13.41
N TYR A 261 -21.28 24.77 14.40
CA TYR A 261 -22.01 23.53 14.69
C TYR A 261 -23.51 23.80 14.96
N ARG A 262 -23.83 24.82 15.75
CA ARG A 262 -25.23 25.24 15.97
C ARG A 262 -25.87 25.75 14.70
N PHE A 263 -25.16 26.51 13.87
CA PHE A 263 -25.66 27.00 12.58
C PHE A 263 -26.08 25.86 11.64
N VAL A 264 -25.29 24.77 11.59
CA VAL A 264 -25.56 23.61 10.72
C VAL A 264 -26.75 22.78 11.22
N ILE A 265 -26.93 22.64 12.54
CA ILE A 265 -27.93 21.74 13.13
C ILE A 265 -29.22 22.43 13.54
N GLU A 266 -29.13 23.61 14.16
CA GLU A 266 -30.29 24.37 14.60
C GLU A 266 -30.81 25.17 13.40
N ASN A 267 -31.99 24.82 12.89
CA ASN A 267 -32.66 25.60 11.85
C ASN A 267 -33.28 26.90 12.43
N ASP A 268 -32.56 27.60 13.30
CA ASP A 268 -32.97 28.86 13.90
C ASP A 268 -32.47 30.02 13.04
N ARG A 269 -33.41 30.68 12.35
CA ARG A 269 -33.14 31.83 11.48
C ARG A 269 -32.44 32.98 12.22
N VAL A 270 -32.75 33.20 13.50
CA VAL A 270 -32.15 34.28 14.30
C VAL A 270 -30.68 33.96 14.59
N LEU A 271 -30.38 32.70 14.88
CA LEU A 271 -29.03 32.24 15.15
C LEU A 271 -28.16 32.29 13.89
N LYS A 272 -28.74 31.97 12.73
CA LYS A 272 -28.11 32.14 11.42
C LYS A 272 -27.74 33.59 11.13
N LEU A 273 -28.66 34.52 11.37
CA LEU A 273 -28.40 35.95 11.19
C LEU A 273 -27.32 36.48 12.14
N LYS A 274 -27.33 36.06 13.41
CA LYS A 274 -26.30 36.45 14.38
C LYS A 274 -24.92 35.89 14.05
N TYR A 275 -24.84 34.66 13.52
CA TYR A 275 -23.58 34.07 13.09
C TYR A 275 -23.02 34.81 11.87
N LEU A 276 -23.86 35.11 10.89
CA LEU A 276 -23.50 35.93 9.73
C LEU A 276 -23.03 37.32 10.16
N GLU A 277 -23.76 37.99 11.05
CA GLU A 277 -23.38 39.29 11.60
C GLU A 277 -22.02 39.22 12.30
N LYS A 278 -21.78 38.17 13.10
CA LYS A 278 -20.51 37.98 13.80
C LYS A 278 -19.33 37.74 12.84
N ILE A 279 -19.49 36.91 11.81
CA ILE A 279 -18.47 36.70 10.76
C ILE A 279 -18.20 38.01 10.02
N CYS A 280 -19.26 38.76 9.72
CA CYS A 280 -19.16 40.02 9.02
C CYS A 280 -18.52 41.13 9.83
N MET A 281 -18.69 41.12 11.15
CA MET A 281 -17.99 42.04 12.05
C MET A 281 -16.51 41.67 12.22
N SER A 282 -16.14 40.40 12.11
CA SER A 282 -14.74 39.97 12.26
C SER A 282 -13.91 40.09 10.97
N HIS A 283 -14.56 40.16 9.81
CA HIS A 283 -13.88 40.19 8.51
C HIS A 283 -14.50 41.24 7.57
N GLU A 284 -13.82 42.38 7.43
CA GLU A 284 -14.25 43.52 6.58
C GLU A 284 -14.41 43.17 5.08
N VAL A 285 -13.96 41.99 4.63
CA VAL A 285 -13.89 41.64 3.20
C VAL A 285 -14.57 40.31 2.85
N SER A 286 -15.37 39.75 3.76
CA SER A 286 -16.14 38.55 3.42
C SER A 286 -17.17 38.90 2.33
N PHE A 287 -17.06 38.25 1.16
CA PHE A 287 -17.88 38.45 -0.05
C PHE A 287 -19.39 38.52 0.23
N PHE A 288 -19.86 37.83 1.28
CA PHE A 288 -21.27 37.76 1.65
C PHE A 288 -21.75 38.92 2.55
N CYS A 289 -20.85 39.64 3.21
CA CYS A 289 -21.23 40.78 4.05
C CYS A 289 -21.70 41.97 3.20
N ASN A 290 -21.29 42.01 1.93
CA ASN A 290 -21.78 42.97 0.95
C ASN A 290 -23.09 42.54 0.25
N SER A 291 -23.58 41.31 0.42
CA SER A 291 -24.78 40.85 -0.29
C SER A 291 -26.10 41.29 0.36
N ASN A 292 -26.06 41.90 1.55
CA ASN A 292 -27.24 42.51 2.17
C ASN A 292 -27.78 43.72 1.38
N HIS A 293 -27.06 44.18 0.35
CA HIS A 293 -27.60 45.14 -0.62
C HIS A 293 -28.52 44.52 -1.69
N LEU A 294 -28.67 43.19 -1.75
CA LEU A 294 -29.45 42.51 -2.79
C LEU A 294 -30.93 42.28 -2.42
N GLN A 295 -31.32 42.41 -1.15
CA GLN A 295 -32.70 42.17 -0.70
C GLN A 295 -33.59 43.43 -0.62
N THR A 296 -33.08 44.59 -1.03
CA THR A 296 -33.88 45.81 -1.26
C THR A 296 -34.17 46.07 -2.74
N ALA A 297 -33.94 45.09 -3.63
CA ALA A 297 -34.48 45.09 -4.98
C ALA A 297 -35.96 44.67 -4.92
N THR A 298 -36.80 45.69 -4.76
CA THR A 298 -38.25 45.67 -4.91
C THR A 298 -38.66 45.02 -6.23
N GLU A 299 -39.75 44.26 -6.20
CA GLU A 299 -40.61 44.04 -7.37
C GLU A 299 -40.86 45.40 -8.04
N ASN A 300 -40.17 45.66 -9.16
CA ASN A 300 -40.71 46.41 -10.30
C ASN A 300 -39.70 46.39 -11.47
N GLU A 301 -40.20 45.90 -12.60
CA GLU A 301 -39.83 46.19 -13.99
C GLU A 301 -38.38 45.96 -14.48
N SER A 302 -38.28 44.93 -15.33
CA SER A 302 -37.44 44.83 -16.54
C SER A 302 -36.22 45.76 -16.64
N GLY A 303 -35.06 45.27 -16.19
CA GLY A 303 -33.77 45.92 -16.39
C GLY A 303 -32.66 44.90 -16.61
N LYS A 304 -32.09 44.92 -17.81
CA LYS A 304 -31.00 44.05 -18.27
C LYS A 304 -29.76 44.21 -17.37
N LEU A 305 -29.35 43.13 -16.68
CA LEU A 305 -28.17 43.12 -15.82
C LEU A 305 -26.88 43.18 -16.68
N VAL A 306 -26.12 44.26 -16.55
CA VAL A 306 -24.76 44.40 -17.10
C VAL A 306 -23.78 44.24 -15.95
N THR A 307 -22.94 43.20 -16.00
CA THR A 307 -21.86 42.98 -15.06
C THR A 307 -20.59 43.70 -15.55
N THR A 308 -20.23 44.81 -14.92
CA THR A 308 -18.90 45.42 -15.07
C THR A 308 -17.93 44.80 -14.08
N ALA A 309 -16.92 44.12 -14.62
CA ALA A 309 -15.76 43.64 -13.89
C ALA A 309 -14.77 44.78 -13.63
N SER A 310 -14.21 44.84 -12.42
CA SER A 310 -12.80 45.13 -12.13
C SER A 310 -12.66 45.67 -10.70
N ASN A 311 -12.15 44.85 -9.79
CA ASN A 311 -11.07 45.26 -8.90
C ASN A 311 -10.43 44.00 -8.31
N LYS A 312 -9.17 43.79 -8.69
CA LYS A 312 -8.34 42.67 -8.25
C LYS A 312 -7.65 43.12 -6.96
N GLN A 313 -8.19 42.68 -5.83
CA GLN A 313 -7.58 42.90 -4.52
C GLN A 313 -6.90 41.59 -4.11
N GLU A 314 -5.59 41.65 -3.84
CA GLU A 314 -4.83 40.53 -3.26
C GLU A 314 -5.44 40.14 -1.92
N ILE A 315 -5.83 38.87 -1.80
CA ILE A 315 -6.39 38.30 -0.56
C ILE A 315 -5.30 37.41 0.04
N ASP A 316 -4.72 37.87 1.15
CA ASP A 316 -3.79 37.10 1.97
C ASP A 316 -4.53 35.98 2.74
N SER A 317 -3.94 34.78 2.70
CA SER A 317 -4.08 33.67 3.67
C SER A 317 -5.47 33.48 4.34
N TYR A 318 -6.36 32.75 3.67
CA TYR A 318 -7.66 32.34 4.19
C TYR A 318 -7.56 31.39 5.41
N LYS A 319 -8.41 31.62 6.42
CA LYS A 319 -8.54 30.75 7.61
C LYS A 319 -9.51 29.60 7.32
N SER A 320 -9.25 28.42 7.90
CA SER A 320 -10.04 27.18 7.72
C SER A 320 -11.55 27.30 8.00
N GLU A 321 -11.97 28.34 8.70
CA GLU A 321 -13.38 28.57 9.07
C GLU A 321 -14.26 28.94 7.85
N ASP A 322 -13.69 29.60 6.84
CA ASP A 322 -14.43 30.01 5.64
C ASP A 322 -14.73 28.83 4.71
N PHE A 323 -13.85 27.82 4.69
CA PHE A 323 -14.00 26.63 3.85
C PHE A 323 -15.30 25.86 4.16
N VAL A 324 -15.57 25.62 5.44
CA VAL A 324 -16.73 24.81 5.85
C VAL A 324 -18.04 25.54 5.51
N TYR A 325 -18.03 26.87 5.56
CA TYR A 325 -19.15 27.70 5.12
C TYR A 325 -19.37 27.63 3.61
N TYR A 326 -18.30 27.73 2.80
CA TYR A 326 -18.40 27.53 1.35
C TYR A 326 -18.93 26.14 0.99
N TYR A 327 -18.49 25.11 1.72
CA TYR A 327 -18.96 23.74 1.53
C TYR A 327 -20.44 23.59 1.88
N TYR A 328 -20.91 24.19 2.98
CA TYR A 328 -22.32 24.20 3.34
C TYR A 328 -23.18 24.90 2.27
N GLN A 329 -22.75 26.07 1.81
CA GLN A 329 -23.46 26.81 0.76
C GLN A 329 -23.50 26.04 -0.55
N LEU A 330 -22.40 25.36 -0.87
CA LEU A 330 -22.32 24.50 -2.05
C LEU A 330 -23.34 23.36 -1.94
N HIS A 331 -23.42 22.73 -0.77
CA HIS A 331 -24.40 21.68 -0.53
C HIS A 331 -25.84 22.19 -0.65
N GLN A 332 -26.15 23.37 -0.10
CA GLN A 332 -27.47 24.00 -0.26
C GLN A 332 -27.79 24.30 -1.73
N ALA A 333 -26.85 24.90 -2.47
CA ALA A 333 -27.01 25.17 -3.89
C ALA A 333 -27.28 23.88 -4.70
N LEU A 334 -26.60 22.78 -4.35
CA LEU A 334 -26.84 21.47 -4.97
C LEU A 334 -28.22 20.90 -4.64
N LEU A 335 -28.70 21.04 -3.40
CA LEU A 335 -30.05 20.63 -2.99
C LEU A 335 -31.14 21.45 -3.70
N GLU A 336 -30.94 22.75 -3.80
CA GLU A 336 -31.85 23.69 -4.48
C GLU A 336 -31.77 23.59 -6.02
N LYS A 337 -30.81 22.82 -6.53
CA LYS A 337 -30.48 22.70 -7.98
C LYS A 337 -30.08 24.04 -8.62
N ASP A 338 -29.53 24.95 -7.84
CA ASP A 338 -28.95 26.20 -8.32
C ASP A 338 -27.53 25.94 -8.86
N ALA A 339 -27.48 25.55 -10.13
CA ALA A 339 -26.24 25.21 -10.81
C ALA A 339 -25.28 26.40 -10.95
N GLU A 340 -25.78 27.64 -10.99
CA GLU A 340 -24.95 28.83 -11.14
C GLU A 340 -24.22 29.14 -9.83
N LEU A 341 -24.94 29.12 -8.71
CA LEU A 341 -24.35 29.30 -7.39
C LEU A 341 -23.39 28.15 -7.04
N ALA A 342 -23.78 26.90 -7.32
CA ALA A 342 -22.92 25.75 -7.06
C ALA A 342 -21.59 25.83 -7.81
N MET A 343 -21.61 26.24 -9.08
CA MET A 343 -20.38 26.40 -9.88
C MET A 343 -19.52 27.57 -9.40
N LEU A 344 -20.12 28.69 -9.01
CA LEU A 344 -19.37 29.81 -8.44
C LEU A 344 -18.67 29.42 -7.14
N LEU A 345 -19.37 28.67 -6.28
CA LEU A 345 -18.81 28.14 -5.03
C LEU A 345 -17.72 27.11 -5.31
N PHE A 346 -17.87 26.24 -6.31
CA PHE A 346 -16.82 25.32 -6.73
C PHE A 346 -15.58 26.02 -7.26
N ASP A 347 -15.72 27.00 -8.16
CA ASP A 347 -14.58 27.76 -8.68
C ASP A 347 -13.81 28.45 -7.54
N LYS A 348 -14.54 28.98 -6.55
CA LYS A 348 -13.94 29.63 -5.38
C LYS A 348 -13.26 28.64 -4.43
N ILE A 349 -13.86 27.48 -4.18
CA ILE A 349 -13.25 26.39 -3.41
C ILE A 349 -12.02 25.83 -4.16
N TYR A 350 -12.06 25.83 -5.49
CA TYR A 350 -11.01 25.26 -6.35
C TYR A 350 -9.73 26.07 -6.31
N ASP A 351 -9.84 27.39 -6.46
CA ASP A 351 -8.68 28.28 -6.52
C ASP A 351 -7.88 28.32 -5.19
N ASP A 352 -8.53 27.97 -4.07
CA ASP A 352 -7.97 28.18 -2.73
C ASP A 352 -7.49 26.90 -2.02
N ILE A 353 -7.73 25.69 -2.57
CA ILE A 353 -7.45 24.42 -1.87
C ILE A 353 -6.49 23.53 -2.66
N VAL A 354 -5.52 22.94 -1.94
CA VAL A 354 -4.73 21.80 -2.44
C VAL A 354 -5.67 20.60 -2.54
N TRP A 355 -6.10 20.30 -3.76
CA TRP A 355 -7.01 19.19 -4.04
C TRP A 355 -6.42 17.86 -3.55
N THR A 356 -7.25 17.10 -2.84
CA THR A 356 -7.01 15.67 -2.66
C THR A 356 -7.84 14.93 -3.71
N ASP A 357 -7.32 13.82 -4.23
CA ASP A 357 -7.97 13.00 -5.26
C ASP A 357 -9.45 12.65 -4.94
N LYS A 358 -9.79 12.62 -3.65
CA LYS A 358 -11.15 12.32 -3.17
C LYS A 358 -12.15 13.45 -3.44
N LEU A 359 -11.74 14.70 -3.24
CA LEU A 359 -12.56 15.89 -3.51
C LEU A 359 -12.77 16.05 -5.02
N GLU A 360 -11.73 15.78 -5.81
CA GLU A 360 -11.77 15.84 -7.28
C GLU A 360 -12.79 14.86 -7.85
N ASN A 361 -12.79 13.63 -7.34
CA ASN A 361 -13.76 12.62 -7.73
C ASN A 361 -15.20 13.00 -7.33
N GLN A 362 -15.41 13.65 -6.18
CA GLN A 362 -16.73 14.18 -5.81
C GLN A 362 -17.18 15.30 -6.74
N TYR A 363 -16.29 16.24 -7.10
CA TYR A 363 -16.57 17.30 -8.06
C TYR A 363 -17.02 16.73 -9.42
N ILE A 364 -16.24 15.80 -9.98
CA ILE A 364 -16.54 15.17 -11.27
C ILE A 364 -17.89 14.44 -11.20
N LYS A 365 -18.17 13.70 -10.11
CA LYS A 365 -19.42 12.97 -9.94
C LYS A 365 -20.63 13.92 -9.88
N THR A 366 -20.53 15.01 -9.13
CA THR A 366 -21.59 16.01 -9.02
C THR A 366 -21.84 16.73 -10.35
N PHE A 367 -20.78 17.10 -11.06
CA PHE A 367 -20.87 17.68 -12.40
C PHE A 367 -21.60 16.76 -13.39
N LEU A 368 -21.21 15.49 -13.45
CA LEU A 368 -21.84 14.50 -14.32
C LEU A 368 -23.32 14.25 -13.96
N THR A 369 -23.65 14.31 -12.67
CA THR A 369 -25.04 14.14 -12.19
C THR A 369 -25.90 15.33 -12.58
N LEU A 370 -25.36 16.55 -12.48
CA LEU A 370 -26.04 17.77 -12.93
C LEU A 370 -26.23 17.76 -14.46
N GLU A 371 -25.22 17.38 -15.24
CA GLU A 371 -25.32 17.27 -16.71
C GLU A 371 -26.36 16.22 -17.12
N GLN A 372 -26.42 15.07 -16.45
CA GLN A 372 -27.44 14.03 -16.71
C GLN A 372 -28.86 14.51 -16.39
N SER A 373 -29.03 15.34 -15.34
CA SER A 373 -30.35 15.88 -14.97
C SER A 373 -30.87 16.93 -15.96
N GLN A 374 -29.99 17.58 -16.72
CA GLN A 374 -30.31 18.70 -17.61
C GLN A 374 -30.40 18.32 -19.10
N SER A 375 -30.02 17.10 -19.50
CA SER A 375 -29.89 16.70 -20.92
C SER A 375 -31.19 16.63 -21.75
N ARG A 376 -32.34 17.05 -21.20
CA ARG A 376 -33.62 17.12 -21.91
C ARG A 376 -34.02 18.53 -22.38
N LYS A 377 -33.20 19.56 -22.14
CA LYS A 377 -33.47 20.93 -22.63
C LYS A 377 -32.29 21.47 -23.46
N PRO A 378 -32.53 22.32 -24.47
CA PRO A 378 -31.47 22.95 -25.25
C PRO A 378 -30.60 23.82 -24.35
N ALA A 379 -29.28 23.71 -24.52
CA ALA A 379 -28.32 24.26 -23.59
C ALA A 379 -28.40 25.79 -23.48
N THR A 380 -28.60 26.26 -22.25
CA THR A 380 -28.63 27.70 -21.92
C THR A 380 -27.24 28.36 -22.10
N SER A 381 -27.19 29.69 -22.16
CA SER A 381 -25.90 30.42 -22.31
C SER A 381 -24.94 30.17 -21.14
N SER A 382 -25.47 29.89 -19.95
CA SER A 382 -24.68 29.50 -18.77
C SER A 382 -24.08 28.10 -18.95
N GLU A 383 -24.81 27.14 -19.51
CA GLU A 383 -24.29 25.78 -19.79
C GLU A 383 -23.13 25.79 -20.80
N LYS A 384 -23.18 26.66 -21.81
CA LYS A 384 -22.05 26.81 -22.75
C LYS A 384 -20.80 27.33 -22.05
N LYS A 385 -20.98 28.28 -21.11
CA LYS A 385 -19.89 28.82 -20.29
C LYS A 385 -19.35 27.75 -19.33
N MET A 386 -20.24 26.92 -18.78
CA MET A 386 -19.91 25.79 -17.91
C MET A 386 -19.09 24.70 -18.64
N LYS A 387 -19.49 24.31 -19.86
CA LYS A 387 -18.69 23.39 -20.69
C LYS A 387 -17.31 23.96 -21.03
N LEU A 388 -17.22 25.27 -21.29
CA LEU A 388 -15.95 25.92 -21.56
C LEU A 388 -15.03 25.93 -20.32
N ASN A 389 -15.59 26.19 -19.13
CA ASN A 389 -14.86 26.12 -17.87
C ASN A 389 -14.36 24.69 -17.60
N TYR A 390 -15.17 23.66 -17.87
CA TYR A 390 -14.75 22.26 -17.72
C TYR A 390 -13.64 21.85 -18.71
N ILE A 391 -13.69 22.32 -19.95
CA ILE A 391 -12.61 22.09 -20.93
C ILE A 391 -11.32 22.77 -20.46
N ASN A 392 -11.42 24.00 -19.96
CA ASN A 392 -10.28 24.71 -19.40
C ASN A 392 -9.73 24.02 -18.14
N PHE A 393 -10.61 23.42 -17.33
CA PHE A 393 -10.26 22.62 -16.16
C PHE A 393 -9.45 21.38 -16.54
N LYS A 394 -9.92 20.57 -17.51
CA LYS A 394 -9.15 19.41 -18.02
C LYS A 394 -7.77 19.81 -18.53
N LYS A 395 -7.73 20.91 -19.28
CA LYS A 395 -6.48 21.46 -19.83
C LYS A 395 -5.49 21.90 -18.74
N ARG A 396 -5.98 22.39 -17.60
CA ARG A 396 -5.13 22.75 -16.44
C ARG A 396 -4.60 21.52 -15.70
N LEU A 397 -5.35 20.42 -15.68
CA LEU A 397 -4.95 19.15 -15.08
C LEU A 397 -3.99 18.33 -15.95
N GLY A 398 -3.73 18.74 -17.19
CA GLY A 398 -2.90 17.99 -18.13
C GLY A 398 -3.55 16.69 -18.63
N VAL A 399 -4.89 16.62 -18.59
CA VAL A 399 -5.71 15.47 -19.02
C VAL A 399 -6.48 15.78 -20.30
#